data_AF-A0A7Y4UDG4-F1
#
_entry.id   AF-A0A7Y4UDG4-F1
#
_cell.length_a   1.000
_cell.length_b   1.000
_cell.length_c   1.000
_cell.angle_alpha   90.00
_cell.angle_beta   90.00
_cell.angle_gamma   90.00
#
_symmetry.space_group_name_H-M   'P 1'
#
loop_
_entity.id
_entity.type
_entity.pdbx_description
1 polymer ?
#
loop_
_entity_poly.entity_id
_entity_poly.type
_entity_poly.pdbx_seq_one_letter_code
_entity_poly.pdbx_strand_id
1 'polypeptide(L)'
;MKFAKDVIKLMNTLPEEQRVKVEKVVRRHVAACARNGFQPENIERVYIEAVEIVKMEDTLPPDEPLTDDLHGWEPYRRYDQYVSPTVGL
;
A
#
# COMPACT_ATOMS: atom_id res chain seq x y z
N MET A 1 -11.45 17.78 -16.53
CA MET A 1 -11.76 16.75 -15.51
C MET A 1 -12.63 17.38 -14.45
N LYS A 2 -13.77 16.77 -14.11
CA LYS A 2 -14.65 17.24 -13.04
C LYS A 2 -14.37 16.36 -11.83
N PHE A 3 -13.75 16.92 -10.80
CA PHE A 3 -13.52 16.21 -9.54
C PHE A 3 -14.80 16.21 -8.71
N ALA A 4 -15.07 15.12 -7.99
CA ALA A 4 -16.04 15.12 -6.92
C ALA A 4 -15.75 16.25 -5.94
N LYS A 5 -16.82 16.93 -5.52
CA LYS A 5 -16.77 18.03 -4.55
C LYS A 5 -16.06 17.60 -3.26
N ASP A 6 -16.15 16.33 -2.92
CA ASP A 6 -15.61 15.78 -1.68
C ASP A 6 -14.08 15.66 -1.72
N VAL A 7 -13.50 15.29 -2.86
CA VAL A 7 -12.03 15.27 -3.04
C VAL A 7 -11.46 16.69 -2.95
N ILE A 8 -12.13 17.67 -3.56
CA ILE A 8 -11.71 19.07 -3.48
C ILE A 8 -11.73 19.56 -2.03
N LYS A 9 -12.82 19.27 -1.29
CA LYS A 9 -12.92 19.59 0.13
C LYS A 9 -11.81 18.92 0.93
N LEU A 10 -11.59 17.62 0.71
CA LEU A 10 -10.54 16.85 1.37
C LEU A 10 -9.17 17.50 1.16
N MET A 11 -8.79 17.80 -0.09
CA MET A 11 -7.52 18.45 -0.41
C MET A 11 -7.37 19.82 0.26
N ASN A 12 -8.45 20.60 0.32
CA ASN A 12 -8.44 21.91 0.96
C ASN A 12 -8.28 21.85 2.49
N THR A 13 -8.67 20.74 3.14
CA THR A 13 -8.45 20.56 4.59
C THR A 13 -7.01 20.21 4.97
N LEU A 14 -6.18 19.79 4.01
CA LEU A 14 -4.81 19.39 4.30
C LEU A 14 -3.88 20.60 4.40
N PRO A 15 -2.86 20.55 5.30
CA PRO A 15 -1.74 21.49 5.28
C PRO A 15 -1.03 21.53 3.93
N GLU A 16 -0.39 22.65 3.62
CA GLU A 16 0.29 22.84 2.33
C GLU A 16 1.35 21.77 2.05
N GLU A 17 2.15 21.42 3.05
CA GLU A 17 3.18 20.39 2.95
C GLU A 17 2.59 19.03 2.54
N GLN A 18 1.47 18.64 3.16
CA GLN A 18 0.77 17.39 2.82
C GLN A 18 0.17 17.45 1.43
N ARG A 19 -0.40 18.59 0.99
CA ARG A 19 -0.93 18.75 -0.37
C ARG A 19 0.14 18.52 -1.42
N VAL A 20 1.36 19.05 -1.21
CA VAL A 20 2.50 18.87 -2.11
C VAL A 20 2.90 17.38 -2.18
N LYS A 21 2.96 16.68 -1.05
CA LYS A 21 3.24 15.24 -1.01
C LYS A 21 2.17 14.43 -1.77
N VAL A 22 0.89 14.73 -1.53
CA VAL A 22 -0.24 14.07 -2.21
C VAL A 22 -0.14 14.28 -3.72
N GLU A 23 0.09 15.50 -4.18
CA GLU A 23 0.23 15.79 -5.60
C GLU A 23 1.39 15.00 -6.24
N LYS A 24 2.52 14.86 -5.54
CA LYS A 24 3.65 14.06 -5.99
C LYS A 24 3.30 12.58 -6.15
N VAL A 25 2.56 12.01 -5.20
CA VAL A 25 2.08 10.62 -5.26
C VAL A 25 1.13 10.42 -6.43
N VAL A 26 0.13 11.29 -6.59
CA VAL A 26 -0.85 11.20 -7.70
C VAL A 26 -0.15 11.34 -9.05
N ARG A 27 0.75 12.33 -9.21
CA ARG A 27 1.52 12.52 -10.46
C ARG A 27 2.35 11.30 -10.80
N ARG A 28 3.01 10.69 -9.80
CA ARG A 28 3.80 9.46 -9.99
C ARG A 28 2.92 8.30 -10.44
N HIS A 29 1.75 8.13 -9.83
CA HIS A 29 0.81 7.07 -10.19
C HIS A 29 0.29 7.26 -11.63
N VAL A 30 -0.20 8.45 -11.97
CA VAL A 30 -0.69 8.78 -13.33
C VAL A 30 0.41 8.56 -14.37
N ALA A 31 1.65 8.98 -14.10
CA ALA A 31 2.78 8.75 -15.00
C ALA A 31 3.12 7.26 -15.15
N ALA A 32 2.96 6.45 -14.09
CA ALA A 32 3.14 5.00 -14.17
C ALA A 32 2.05 4.35 -15.02
N CYS A 33 0.78 4.70 -14.82
CA CYS A 33 -0.34 4.23 -15.65
C CYS A 33 -0.10 4.57 -17.12
N ALA A 34 0.25 5.82 -17.41
CA ALA A 34 0.49 6.30 -18.77
C ALA A 34 1.62 5.52 -19.47
N ARG A 35 2.73 5.24 -18.76
CA ARG A 35 3.84 4.42 -19.29
C ARG A 35 3.42 2.98 -19.61
N ASN A 36 2.44 2.46 -18.89
CA ASN A 36 1.89 1.11 -19.10
C ASN A 36 0.72 1.10 -20.10
N GLY A 37 0.40 2.23 -20.74
CA GLY A 37 -0.64 2.32 -21.76
C GLY A 37 -2.08 2.34 -21.22
N PHE A 38 -2.27 2.60 -19.92
CA PHE A 38 -3.61 2.73 -19.33
C PHE A 38 -3.78 4.03 -18.56
N GLN A 39 -5.03 4.40 -18.29
CA GLN A 39 -5.37 5.52 -17.42
C GLN A 39 -5.91 4.99 -16.08
N PRO A 40 -5.73 5.74 -14.98
CA PRO A 40 -6.39 5.39 -13.73
C PRO A 40 -7.90 5.33 -13.94
N GLU A 41 -8.51 4.20 -13.58
CA GLU A 41 -9.94 3.96 -13.73
C GLU A 41 -10.77 4.99 -12.95
N ASN A 42 -10.30 5.35 -11.75
CA ASN A 42 -10.94 6.33 -10.90
C ASN A 42 -9.91 7.27 -10.26
N ILE A 43 -9.79 8.47 -10.83
CA ILE A 43 -8.86 9.48 -10.32
C ILE A 43 -9.20 9.93 -8.89
N GLU A 44 -10.47 9.91 -8.50
CA GLU A 44 -10.90 10.32 -7.15
C GLU A 44 -10.38 9.35 -6.10
N ARG A 45 -10.47 8.06 -6.40
CA ARG A 45 -9.89 7.01 -5.56
C ARG A 45 -8.38 7.18 -5.41
N VAL A 46 -7.67 7.51 -6.50
CA VAL A 46 -6.22 7.79 -6.46
C VAL A 46 -5.90 8.95 -5.52
N TYR A 47 -6.71 10.02 -5.50
CA TYR A 47 -6.52 11.12 -4.54
C TYR A 47 -6.79 10.70 -3.10
N ILE A 48 -7.86 9.93 -2.84
CA ILE A 48 -8.19 9.46 -1.48
C ILE A 48 -7.05 8.59 -0.94
N GLU A 49 -6.61 7.59 -1.72
CA GLU A 49 -5.51 6.69 -1.35
C GLU A 49 -4.20 7.46 -1.16
N ALA A 50 -3.91 8.45 -2.01
CA ALA A 50 -2.71 9.29 -1.86
C ALA A 50 -2.73 10.11 -0.56
N VAL A 51 -3.90 10.61 -0.14
CA VAL A 51 -4.05 11.30 1.15
C VAL A 51 -3.80 10.34 2.32
N GLU A 52 -4.30 9.11 2.23
CA GLU A 52 -4.06 8.08 3.26
C GLU A 52 -2.57 7.73 3.37
N ILE A 53 -1.89 7.53 2.23
CA ILE A 53 -0.44 7.26 2.19
C ILE A 53 0.34 8.38 2.88
N VAL A 54 0.07 9.64 2.53
CA VAL A 54 0.78 10.79 3.13
C VAL A 54 0.55 10.90 4.63
N LYS A 55 -0.67 10.62 5.10
CA LYS A 55 -0.98 10.59 6.54
C LYS A 55 -0.23 9.46 7.25
N MET A 56 -0.12 8.28 6.64
CA MET A 56 0.63 7.16 7.19
C MET A 56 2.13 7.45 7.23
N GLU A 57 2.70 8.04 6.17
CA GLU A 57 4.10 8.44 6.11
C GLU A 57 4.46 9.48 7.18
N ASP A 58 3.58 10.44 7.47
CA ASP A 58 3.81 11.44 8.52
C ASP A 58 3.75 10.83 9.95
N THR A 59 3.05 9.70 10.12
CA THR A 59 2.99 8.99 11.41
C THR A 59 4.16 8.03 11.64
N LEU A 60 4.91 7.69 10.59
CA LEU A 60 6.06 6.79 10.71
C LEU A 60 7.26 7.55 11.30
N PRO A 61 7.98 6.99 12.28
CA PRO A 61 9.24 7.55 12.74
C PRO A 61 10.24 7.63 11.58
N PRO A 62 10.98 8.75 11.44
CA PRO A 62 11.88 8.96 10.30
C PRO A 62 13.02 7.94 10.17
N ASP A 63 13.30 7.19 11.25
CA ASP A 63 14.41 6.24 11.36
C ASP A 63 13.95 4.78 11.58
N GLU A 64 12.67 4.47 11.41
CA GLU A 64 12.26 3.06 11.33
C GLU A 64 12.51 2.55 9.91
N PRO A 65 13.56 1.75 9.66
CA PRO A 65 13.56 0.95 8.44
C PRO A 65 12.26 0.15 8.46
N LEU A 66 11.52 0.13 7.34
CA LEU A 66 10.58 -0.96 7.10
C LEU A 66 11.43 -2.23 7.12
N THR A 67 11.60 -2.83 8.29
CA THR A 67 12.23 -4.12 8.42
C THR A 67 11.32 -5.06 7.66
N ASP A 68 11.87 -5.65 6.62
CA ASP A 68 11.35 -6.80 5.92
C ASP A 68 11.27 -7.96 6.93
N ASP A 69 10.38 -7.88 7.92
CA ASP A 69 10.10 -8.96 8.87
C ASP A 69 9.38 -10.14 8.18
N LEU A 70 9.49 -10.24 6.85
CA LEU A 70 9.36 -11.47 6.07
C LEU A 70 10.38 -12.54 6.49
N HIS A 71 11.36 -12.22 7.33
CA HIS A 71 12.28 -13.20 7.92
C HIS A 71 11.65 -14.08 9.02
N GLY A 72 10.40 -13.83 9.43
CA GLY A 72 9.65 -14.65 10.39
C GLY A 72 8.83 -15.81 9.79
N TRP A 73 8.92 -16.07 8.48
CA TRP A 73 8.26 -17.25 7.89
C TRP A 73 9.01 -18.52 8.30
N GLU A 74 8.65 -19.09 9.45
CA GLU A 74 9.03 -20.45 9.79
C GLU A 74 8.34 -21.43 8.82
N PRO A 75 9.09 -22.28 8.08
CA PRO A 75 8.47 -23.29 7.23
C PRO A 75 7.55 -24.19 8.06
N TYR A 76 6.37 -24.48 7.52
CA TYR A 76 5.35 -25.40 8.06
C TYR A 76 5.98 -26.52 8.89
N ARG A 77 5.63 -26.63 10.19
CA ARG A 77 6.06 -27.73 11.05
C ARG A 77 5.68 -29.05 10.36
N ARG A 78 6.67 -29.79 9.88
CA ARG A 78 6.47 -31.15 9.38
C ARG A 78 6.33 -32.05 10.60
N TYR A 79 5.11 -32.48 10.90
CA TYR A 79 4.90 -33.55 11.86
C TYR A 79 5.41 -34.86 11.25
N ASP A 80 6.05 -35.70 12.06
CA ASP A 80 6.38 -37.05 11.63
C ASP A 80 5.09 -37.77 11.23
N GLN A 81 5.03 -38.21 9.97
CA GLN A 81 3.91 -38.97 9.47
C GLN A 81 3.86 -40.31 10.19
N TYR A 82 2.74 -40.61 10.84
CA TYR A 82 2.55 -41.86 11.55
C TYR A 82 2.80 -43.05 10.60
N VAL A 83 3.76 -43.90 10.96
CA VAL A 83 4.00 -45.19 10.29
C VAL A 83 3.26 -46.25 11.10
N SER A 84 2.28 -46.90 10.48
CA SER A 84 1.54 -48.00 11.12
C SER A 84 2.50 -49.15 11.43
N PRO A 85 2.45 -49.74 12.63
CA PRO A 85 3.30 -50.87 12.98
C PRO A 85 3.03 -52.02 12.01
N THR A 86 4.10 -52.52 11.39
CA THR A 86 4.03 -53.68 10.52
C THR A 86 3.73 -54.90 11.37
N VAL A 87 2.59 -55.54 11.12
CA VAL A 87 2.22 -56.80 11.78
C VAL A 87 3.16 -57.87 11.22
N GLY A 88 4.05 -58.38 12.07
CA GLY A 88 4.93 -59.50 11.71
C GLY A 88 4.10 -60.75 11.42
N LEU A 89 4.34 -61.36 10.26
CA LEU A 89 3.88 -62.70 9.90
C LEU A 89 4.65 -63.77 10.68
#